data_AF-A0A941Y7X9-F1
#
_entry.id   AF-A0A941Y7X9-F1
#
_cell.length_a   1.000
_cell.length_b   1.000
_cell.length_c   1.000
_cell.angle_alpha   90.00
_cell.angle_beta   90.00
_cell.angle_gamma   90.00
#
_symmetry.space_group_name_H-M   'P 1'
#
loop_
_entity.id
_entity.type
_entity.pdbx_description
1 polymer ?
#
loop_
_entity_poly.entity_id
_entity_poly.type
_entity_poly.pdbx_seq_one_letter_code
_entity_poly.pdbx_strand_id
1 'polypeptide(L)'
;MDQPTIKPRTMAEKVWDDHIVARGTGSGAAREPDLIYIDLHLVHEVTSPQAFDGLRLAGRPVRRPDLTIATEDHNVPTVDIDKPIADPVSRTQVETLRRNCAEFGIRLHPMGDAEQGIVHIIGPQLGLTQPGTTVVCGDSHTSTHGAFGALAMGIGTSEVEHVLATQTLSLRPFRTMAVNVDGELPPGVSAKDIILAVIAKIGTGGGQGHVIEYRGSAIESLSMEGRMTICNMSIEAGARAGMVAPDDTTFDYLRGRPHAPSGADWDAAVTAWRGLRTDEGAEFDTEVYIDAASLSPFVTWGTNPGQGVPLSASVPDPELMLSDADRQSAEKALAYMDLRPGTAMRDIPVDTVFVGSCTNGRIEDLRVVADVLRDRTIADGVRMLIVPGSMRVRAQAESEGLDRIFMAAGAEWRQAGCSMCLGMNPDQLAPGQRCASTSNRNFEGRQGKGGRTHLVSPAVAAATAVRGTLASPADLTAATSR
;
A
#
# COMPACT_ATOMS: atom_id res chain seq x y z
N MET A 1 -42.01 14.83 21.62
CA MET A 1 -41.31 15.23 20.38
C MET A 1 -40.18 14.23 20.23
N ASP A 2 -40.45 13.13 19.54
CA ASP A 2 -39.39 12.20 19.17
C ASP A 2 -38.45 12.94 18.23
N GLN A 3 -37.22 13.18 18.70
CA GLN A 3 -36.15 13.54 17.77
C GLN A 3 -36.04 12.38 16.77
N PRO A 4 -36.00 12.65 15.45
CA PRO A 4 -35.79 11.58 14.48
C PRO A 4 -34.52 10.84 14.90
N THR A 5 -34.64 9.55 15.22
CA THR A 5 -33.51 8.70 15.61
C THR A 5 -32.53 8.71 14.44
N ILE A 6 -31.40 9.40 14.61
CA ILE A 6 -30.33 9.41 13.61
C ILE A 6 -29.89 7.96 13.46
N LYS A 7 -30.08 7.39 12.26
CA LYS A 7 -29.62 6.04 11.95
C LYS A 7 -28.11 5.98 12.24
N PRO A 8 -27.61 5.03 13.06
CA PRO A 8 -26.18 4.83 13.25
C PRO A 8 -25.46 4.65 11.91
N ARG A 9 -24.32 5.31 11.74
CA ARG A 9 -23.53 5.31 10.49
C ARG A 9 -22.15 4.72 10.69
N THR A 10 -21.67 4.02 9.67
CA THR A 10 -20.27 3.62 9.54
C THR A 10 -19.38 4.84 9.30
N MET A 11 -18.09 4.73 9.60
CA MET A 11 -17.12 5.80 9.33
C MET A 11 -17.11 6.17 7.84
N ALA A 12 -17.15 5.17 6.96
CA ALA A 12 -17.17 5.40 5.51
C ALA A 12 -18.41 6.21 5.09
N GLU A 13 -19.60 5.90 5.61
CA GLU A 13 -20.83 6.66 5.33
C GLU A 13 -20.76 8.10 5.86
N LYS A 14 -20.20 8.30 7.06
CA LYS A 14 -19.99 9.66 7.61
C LYS A 14 -19.12 10.50 6.68
N VAL A 15 -17.95 9.98 6.31
CA VAL A 15 -17.03 10.69 5.39
C VAL A 15 -17.69 10.92 4.04
N TRP A 16 -18.39 9.93 3.48
CA TRP A 16 -19.09 10.13 2.21
C TRP A 16 -20.13 11.25 2.28
N ASP A 17 -21.03 11.22 3.27
CA ASP A 17 -22.12 12.18 3.41
C ASP A 17 -21.61 13.62 3.59
N ASP A 18 -20.52 13.80 4.32
CA ASP A 18 -19.92 15.12 4.57
C ASP A 18 -19.31 15.75 3.30
N HIS A 19 -19.06 14.95 2.25
CA HIS A 19 -18.40 15.40 1.02
C HIS A 19 -19.33 15.46 -0.19
N ILE A 20 -20.64 15.23 -0.02
CA ILE A 20 -21.58 15.32 -1.13
C ILE A 20 -21.79 16.78 -1.56
N VAL A 21 -21.38 17.10 -2.78
CA VAL A 21 -21.71 18.36 -3.46
C VAL A 21 -23.11 18.30 -4.07
N ALA A 22 -23.45 17.17 -4.69
CA ALA A 22 -24.78 16.91 -5.23
C ALA A 22 -25.14 15.43 -5.10
N ARG A 23 -26.31 15.12 -4.53
CA ARG A 23 -26.81 13.74 -4.46
C ARG A 23 -27.29 13.30 -5.84
N GLY A 24 -26.92 12.08 -6.24
CA GLY A 24 -27.46 11.43 -7.42
C GLY A 24 -28.95 11.13 -7.24
N THR A 25 -29.68 11.07 -8.35
CA THR A 25 -31.13 10.79 -8.35
C THR A 25 -31.42 9.30 -8.59
N GLY A 26 -32.66 8.86 -8.38
CA GLY A 26 -33.08 7.47 -8.59
C GLY A 26 -32.81 6.53 -7.40
N SER A 27 -33.05 5.23 -7.60
CA SER A 27 -32.88 4.19 -6.57
C SER A 27 -32.46 2.85 -7.17
N GLY A 28 -31.91 1.96 -6.34
CA GLY A 28 -31.43 0.65 -6.77
C GLY A 28 -30.36 0.72 -7.86
N ALA A 29 -30.44 -0.17 -8.84
CA ALA A 29 -29.48 -0.23 -9.95
C ALA A 29 -29.52 0.99 -10.90
N ALA A 30 -30.60 1.78 -10.86
CA ALA A 30 -30.77 3.00 -11.65
C ALA A 30 -30.32 4.27 -10.90
N ARG A 31 -29.82 4.14 -9.66
CA ARG A 31 -29.33 5.30 -8.89
C ARG A 31 -28.12 5.90 -9.59
N GLU A 32 -28.23 7.19 -9.88
CA GLU A 32 -27.13 7.98 -10.42
C GLU A 32 -26.01 8.14 -9.36
N PRO A 33 -24.75 8.32 -9.80
CA PRO A 33 -23.64 8.64 -8.91
C PRO A 33 -23.88 9.93 -8.10
N ASP A 34 -23.30 10.01 -6.91
CA ASP A 34 -23.17 11.27 -6.18
C ASP A 34 -21.98 12.06 -6.72
N LEU A 35 -22.06 13.38 -6.71
CA LEU A 35 -20.92 14.26 -6.96
C LEU A 35 -20.22 14.54 -5.63
N ILE A 36 -19.01 14.02 -5.48
CA ILE A 36 -18.23 14.07 -4.24
C ILE A 36 -17.12 15.10 -4.36
N TYR A 37 -16.93 15.93 -3.34
CA TYR A 37 -15.81 16.86 -3.24
C TYR A 37 -14.52 16.11 -2.90
N ILE A 38 -13.41 16.51 -3.50
CA ILE A 38 -12.08 15.92 -3.28
C ILE A 38 -11.21 16.87 -2.46
N ASP A 39 -10.76 16.46 -1.26
CA ASP A 39 -9.90 17.32 -0.43
C ASP A 39 -8.43 17.30 -0.84
N LEU A 40 -7.94 16.15 -1.32
CA LEU A 40 -6.56 15.99 -1.73
C LEU A 40 -6.45 15.18 -3.02
N HIS A 41 -5.80 15.76 -4.01
CA HIS A 41 -5.42 15.08 -5.24
C HIS A 41 -3.91 14.89 -5.30
N LEU A 42 -3.46 13.65 -5.32
CA LEU A 42 -2.06 13.32 -5.55
C LEU A 42 -1.85 12.91 -7.01
N VAL A 43 -0.71 13.28 -7.59
CA VAL A 43 -0.37 12.93 -8.97
C VAL A 43 1.09 12.49 -9.10
N HIS A 44 1.36 11.65 -10.09
CA HIS A 44 2.69 11.16 -10.44
C HIS A 44 2.82 11.06 -11.96
N GLU A 45 4.02 10.72 -12.45
CA GLU A 45 4.39 10.88 -13.86
C GLU A 45 3.76 9.86 -14.82
N VAL A 46 3.12 8.80 -14.31
CA VAL A 46 2.64 7.69 -15.16
C VAL A 46 1.23 7.95 -15.71
N THR A 47 0.30 8.41 -14.86
CA THR A 47 -1.14 8.44 -15.19
C THR A 47 -1.70 9.84 -15.38
N SER A 48 -0.95 10.88 -14.97
CA SER A 48 -1.35 12.29 -15.08
C SER A 48 -1.07 12.99 -16.42
N PRO A 49 -0.08 12.61 -17.27
CA PRO A 49 0.25 13.39 -18.46
C PRO A 49 -0.94 13.69 -19.39
N GLN A 50 -1.74 12.67 -19.71
CA GLN A 50 -2.88 12.81 -20.62
C GLN A 50 -4.00 13.66 -20.01
N ALA A 51 -4.15 13.65 -18.68
CA ALA A 51 -5.14 14.50 -18.02
C ALA A 51 -4.80 15.99 -18.18
N PHE A 52 -3.52 16.36 -18.05
CA PHE A 52 -3.08 17.74 -18.32
C PHE A 52 -3.23 18.14 -19.79
N ASP A 53 -2.97 17.21 -20.72
CA ASP A 53 -3.21 17.45 -22.15
C ASP A 53 -4.68 17.72 -22.45
N GLY A 54 -5.60 16.96 -21.82
CA GLY A 54 -7.04 17.17 -21.93
C GLY A 54 -7.46 18.57 -21.48
N LEU A 55 -6.96 19.04 -20.33
CA LEU A 55 -7.20 20.40 -19.85
C LEU A 55 -6.72 21.45 -20.85
N ARG A 56 -5.49 21.29 -21.36
CA ARG A 56 -4.88 22.23 -22.30
C ARG A 56 -5.67 22.32 -23.60
N LEU A 57 -6.08 21.18 -24.16
CA LEU A 57 -6.91 21.11 -25.37
C LEU A 57 -8.28 21.75 -25.15
N ALA A 58 -8.86 21.61 -23.95
CA ALA A 58 -10.13 22.22 -23.58
C ALA A 58 -10.01 23.69 -23.14
N GLY A 59 -8.80 24.25 -23.07
CA GLY A 59 -8.55 25.61 -22.57
C GLY A 59 -8.93 25.78 -21.09
N ARG A 60 -8.80 24.73 -20.27
CA ARG A 60 -9.20 24.72 -18.84
C ARG A 60 -7.98 24.87 -17.92
N PRO A 61 -8.07 25.70 -16.87
CA PRO A 61 -7.08 25.68 -15.79
C PRO A 61 -7.32 24.52 -14.83
N VAL A 62 -6.34 24.25 -13.96
CA VAL A 62 -6.55 23.42 -12.77
C VAL A 62 -7.34 24.21 -11.73
N ARG A 63 -8.38 23.60 -11.15
CA ARG A 63 -9.35 24.25 -10.25
C ARG A 63 -8.79 24.58 -8.87
N ARG A 64 -8.05 23.65 -8.27
CA ARG A 64 -7.40 23.80 -6.94
C ARG A 64 -5.95 23.30 -6.98
N PRO A 65 -5.02 24.09 -7.55
CA PRO A 65 -3.61 23.73 -7.53
C PRO A 65 -3.05 23.62 -6.11
N ASP A 66 -3.66 24.29 -5.13
CA ASP A 66 -3.34 24.23 -3.70
C ASP A 66 -3.73 22.91 -3.01
N LEU A 67 -4.65 22.14 -3.62
CA LEU A 67 -5.06 20.81 -3.14
C LEU A 67 -4.51 19.68 -4.03
N THR A 68 -3.59 20.00 -4.95
CA THR A 68 -2.95 19.04 -5.84
C THR A 68 -1.44 19.00 -5.60
N ILE A 69 -0.89 17.81 -5.34
CA ILE A 69 0.54 17.63 -5.08
C ILE A 69 1.09 16.53 -5.96
N ALA A 70 2.24 16.81 -6.57
CA ALA A 70 2.93 15.91 -7.48
C ALA A 70 4.23 15.37 -6.88
N THR A 71 4.60 14.14 -7.25
CA THR A 71 5.92 13.56 -6.97
C THR A 71 6.39 12.69 -8.14
N GLU A 72 7.69 12.49 -8.22
CA GLU A 72 8.32 11.53 -9.14
C GLU A 72 8.68 10.26 -8.37
N ASP A 73 8.16 9.09 -8.74
CA ASP A 73 8.40 7.86 -7.96
C ASP A 73 8.43 6.53 -8.73
N HIS A 74 7.75 6.39 -9.86
CA HIS A 74 7.66 5.11 -10.59
C HIS A 74 8.82 4.89 -11.57
N ASN A 75 9.21 5.94 -12.28
CA ASN A 75 10.26 5.97 -13.30
C ASN A 75 11.61 6.44 -12.78
N VAL A 76 11.71 6.66 -11.46
CA VAL A 76 12.94 7.09 -10.81
C VAL A 76 13.88 5.90 -10.64
N PRO A 77 15.12 5.97 -11.15
CA PRO A 77 16.11 4.92 -10.92
C PRO A 77 16.56 4.94 -9.46
N THR A 78 16.76 3.75 -8.87
CA THR A 78 17.23 3.64 -7.49
C THR A 78 18.76 3.57 -7.36
N VAL A 79 19.45 3.71 -8.50
CA VAL A 79 20.91 3.77 -8.68
C VAL A 79 21.25 4.94 -9.56
N ASP A 80 22.45 5.50 -9.38
CA ASP A 80 22.95 6.59 -10.23
C ASP A 80 21.93 7.74 -10.40
N ILE A 81 21.23 8.11 -9.32
CA ILE A 81 20.12 9.09 -9.33
C ILE A 81 20.57 10.49 -9.76
N ASP A 82 21.88 10.75 -9.69
CA ASP A 82 22.55 11.97 -10.16
C ASP A 82 22.75 12.00 -11.69
N LYS A 83 22.56 10.87 -12.38
CA LYS A 83 22.65 10.76 -13.84
C LYS A 83 21.29 10.93 -14.51
N PRO A 84 21.25 11.31 -15.80
CA PRO A 84 20.01 11.31 -16.56
C PRO A 84 19.36 9.92 -16.60
N ILE A 85 18.03 9.86 -16.48
CA ILE A 85 17.26 8.60 -16.61
C ILE A 85 17.58 7.96 -17.95
N ALA A 86 18.18 6.77 -17.93
CA ALA A 86 18.72 6.12 -19.13
C ALA A 86 17.61 5.74 -20.12
N ASP A 87 16.48 5.21 -19.62
CA ASP A 87 15.35 4.84 -20.45
C ASP A 87 14.62 6.10 -21.00
N PRO A 88 14.46 6.24 -22.33
CA PRO A 88 13.86 7.44 -22.91
C PRO A 88 12.36 7.57 -22.63
N VAL A 89 11.63 6.47 -22.41
CA VAL A 89 10.20 6.51 -22.08
C VAL A 89 10.01 7.04 -20.66
N SER A 90 10.73 6.45 -19.70
CA SER A 90 10.76 6.89 -18.30
C SER A 90 11.17 8.35 -18.18
N ARG A 91 12.23 8.77 -18.91
CA ARG A 91 12.67 10.16 -18.95
C ARG A 91 11.57 11.09 -19.46
N THR A 92 10.92 10.72 -20.57
CA THR A 92 9.86 11.53 -21.17
C THR A 92 8.68 11.72 -20.21
N GLN A 93 8.28 10.68 -19.47
CA GLN A 93 7.20 10.77 -18.48
C GLN A 93 7.55 11.76 -17.35
N VAL A 94 8.75 11.63 -16.76
CA VAL A 94 9.23 12.53 -15.71
C VAL A 94 9.32 13.98 -16.19
N GLU A 95 9.92 14.22 -17.36
CA GLU A 95 10.02 15.57 -17.93
C GLU A 95 8.64 16.16 -18.26
N THR A 96 7.69 15.32 -18.66
CA THR A 96 6.32 15.76 -18.96
C THR A 96 5.59 16.17 -17.69
N LEU A 97 5.73 15.43 -16.59
CA LEU A 97 5.19 15.84 -15.28
C LEU A 97 5.77 17.20 -14.86
N ARG A 98 7.09 17.39 -14.94
CA ARG A 98 7.74 18.67 -14.60
C ARG A 98 7.17 19.84 -15.39
N ARG A 99 7.02 19.70 -16.71
CA ARG A 99 6.43 20.74 -17.56
C ARG A 99 4.98 21.02 -17.18
N ASN A 100 4.18 19.99 -16.98
CA ASN A 100 2.78 20.14 -16.60
C ASN A 100 2.63 20.84 -15.23
N CYS A 101 3.40 20.43 -14.23
CA CYS A 101 3.37 21.08 -12.91
C CYS A 101 3.78 22.56 -12.99
N ALA A 102 4.81 22.88 -13.77
CA ALA A 102 5.24 24.27 -13.97
C ALA A 102 4.17 25.11 -14.71
N GLU A 103 3.53 24.55 -15.74
CA GLU A 103 2.49 25.23 -16.53
C GLU A 103 1.23 25.50 -15.71
N PHE A 104 0.78 24.51 -14.93
CA PHE A 104 -0.48 24.58 -14.18
C PHE A 104 -0.31 25.04 -12.72
N GLY A 105 0.91 25.37 -12.30
CA GLY A 105 1.19 25.89 -10.96
C GLY A 105 1.04 24.87 -9.84
N ILE A 106 1.30 23.60 -10.10
CA ILE A 106 1.21 22.51 -9.12
C ILE A 106 2.55 22.31 -8.41
N ARG A 107 2.53 22.11 -7.09
CA ARG A 107 3.73 21.76 -6.32
C ARG A 107 4.20 20.37 -6.72
N LEU A 108 5.46 20.27 -7.13
CA LEU A 108 6.15 19.02 -7.44
C LEU A 108 7.29 18.78 -6.44
N HIS A 109 7.43 17.53 -6.00
CA HIS A 109 8.63 16.99 -5.36
C HIS A 109 9.44 16.20 -6.39
N PRO A 110 10.34 16.87 -7.15
CA PRO A 110 11.10 16.20 -8.20
C PRO A 110 12.24 15.36 -7.63
N MET A 111 12.80 14.47 -8.45
CA MET A 111 14.05 13.77 -8.16
C MET A 111 15.14 14.75 -7.68
N GLY A 112 15.70 14.50 -6.50
CA GLY A 112 16.67 15.37 -5.82
C GLY A 112 16.08 16.29 -4.73
N ASP A 113 14.75 16.42 -4.63
CA ASP A 113 14.08 17.05 -3.49
C ASP A 113 14.20 16.14 -2.25
N ALA A 114 14.45 16.72 -1.07
CA ALA A 114 14.51 15.99 0.20
C ALA A 114 13.17 15.29 0.56
N GLU A 115 12.06 15.80 0.01
CA GLU A 115 10.72 15.26 0.20
C GLU A 115 10.26 14.34 -0.92
N GLN A 116 11.08 14.10 -1.94
CA GLN A 116 10.74 13.14 -3.00
C GLN A 116 10.60 11.74 -2.43
N GLY A 117 9.60 11.02 -2.93
CA GLY A 117 9.31 9.65 -2.52
C GLY A 117 8.03 9.14 -3.16
N ILE A 118 7.71 7.90 -2.82
CA ILE A 118 6.50 7.23 -3.30
C ILE A 118 5.27 8.02 -2.85
N VAL A 119 4.32 8.23 -3.77
CA VAL A 119 3.17 9.13 -3.57
C VAL A 119 2.37 8.84 -2.28
N HIS A 120 2.21 7.56 -1.93
CA HIS A 120 1.49 7.12 -0.73
C HIS A 120 2.35 7.12 0.56
N ILE A 121 3.63 7.45 0.46
CA ILE A 121 4.53 7.68 1.60
C ILE A 121 4.59 9.17 1.92
N ILE A 122 4.72 10.01 0.89
CA ILE A 122 4.90 11.46 1.09
C ILE A 122 3.64 12.13 1.64
N GLY A 123 2.44 11.68 1.25
CA GLY A 123 1.17 12.23 1.74
C GLY A 123 1.06 12.19 3.28
N PRO A 124 1.13 11.00 3.89
CA PRO A 124 1.21 10.84 5.34
C PRO A 124 2.41 11.53 5.97
N GLN A 125 3.60 11.41 5.36
CA GLN A 125 4.84 12.01 5.86
C GLN A 125 4.76 13.54 6.00
N LEU A 126 4.01 14.20 5.13
CA LEU A 126 3.84 15.65 5.15
C LEU A 126 2.64 16.09 6.00
N GLY A 127 1.79 15.16 6.44
CA GLY A 127 0.54 15.48 7.14
C GLY A 127 -0.58 15.97 6.21
N LEU A 128 -0.46 15.68 4.92
CA LEU A 128 -1.47 16.00 3.91
C LEU A 128 -2.69 15.09 4.05
N THR A 129 -2.44 13.83 4.41
CA THR A 129 -3.49 12.85 4.68
C THR A 129 -4.03 13.06 6.09
N GLN A 130 -5.29 13.45 6.19
CA GLN A 130 -5.94 13.75 7.46
C GLN A 130 -7.25 12.97 7.61
N PRO A 131 -7.67 12.64 8.84
CA PRO A 131 -8.91 11.93 9.07
C PRO A 131 -10.12 12.67 8.52
N GLY A 132 -11.04 11.90 7.94
CA GLY A 132 -12.30 12.42 7.41
C GLY A 132 -12.20 13.04 6.02
N THR A 133 -11.03 13.02 5.38
CA THR A 133 -10.85 13.60 4.03
C THR A 133 -11.16 12.60 2.92
N THR A 134 -11.45 13.12 1.72
CA THR A 134 -11.45 12.36 0.47
C THR A 134 -10.11 12.55 -0.26
N VAL A 135 -9.43 11.43 -0.57
CA VAL A 135 -8.11 11.44 -1.21
C VAL A 135 -8.12 10.62 -2.49
N VAL A 136 -7.65 11.19 -3.58
CA VAL A 136 -7.57 10.48 -4.88
C VAL A 136 -6.20 10.63 -5.52
N CYS A 137 -5.81 9.62 -6.29
CA CYS A 137 -4.63 9.64 -7.14
C CYS A 137 -4.85 8.71 -8.32
N GLY A 138 -4.15 8.96 -9.42
CA GLY A 138 -4.05 8.02 -10.54
C GLY A 138 -3.28 6.73 -10.22
N ASP A 139 -3.25 6.29 -8.95
CA ASP A 139 -2.65 5.04 -8.48
C ASP A 139 -3.65 4.25 -7.64
N SER A 140 -3.68 2.93 -7.84
CA SER A 140 -4.64 2.04 -7.18
C SER A 140 -4.47 1.95 -5.66
N HIS A 141 -3.26 2.12 -5.13
CA HIS A 141 -2.94 1.99 -3.71
C HIS A 141 -3.12 3.28 -2.92
N THR A 142 -3.82 4.26 -3.49
CA THR A 142 -4.36 5.42 -2.76
C THR A 142 -5.16 4.99 -1.53
N SER A 143 -5.70 3.76 -1.53
CA SER A 143 -6.31 3.15 -0.34
C SER A 143 -5.42 3.21 0.92
N THR A 144 -4.08 3.28 0.79
CA THR A 144 -3.14 3.49 1.90
C THR A 144 -3.57 4.61 2.86
N HIS A 145 -4.08 5.70 2.30
CA HIS A 145 -4.46 6.90 3.07
C HIS A 145 -5.67 6.65 3.99
N GLY A 146 -6.46 5.60 3.75
CA GLY A 146 -7.56 5.23 4.64
C GLY A 146 -7.13 4.72 6.01
N ALA A 147 -5.84 4.42 6.21
CA ALA A 147 -5.28 4.17 7.54
C ALA A 147 -5.49 5.33 8.53
N PHE A 148 -5.76 6.54 8.01
CA PHE A 148 -6.06 7.75 8.78
C PHE A 148 -7.56 7.99 8.96
N GLY A 149 -8.43 7.09 8.51
CA GLY A 149 -9.87 7.35 8.45
C GLY A 149 -10.29 8.25 7.28
N ALA A 150 -9.46 8.33 6.23
CA ALA A 150 -9.78 9.03 4.99
C ALA A 150 -10.48 8.09 3.99
N LEU A 151 -11.44 8.59 3.22
CA LEU A 151 -12.00 7.83 2.10
C LEU A 151 -11.08 8.02 0.88
N ALA A 152 -10.16 7.08 0.71
CA ALA A 152 -9.08 7.21 -0.26
C ALA A 152 -9.12 6.14 -1.36
N MET A 153 -9.10 6.56 -2.63
CA MET A 153 -9.31 5.64 -3.75
C MET A 153 -8.47 6.00 -4.98
N GLY A 154 -8.01 4.96 -5.67
CA GLY A 154 -7.38 5.13 -6.98
C GLY A 154 -8.41 5.47 -8.06
N ILE A 155 -8.02 6.32 -9.00
CA ILE A 155 -8.89 6.81 -10.07
C ILE A 155 -8.24 6.67 -11.44
N GLY A 156 -9.03 6.58 -12.50
CA GLY A 156 -8.54 6.51 -13.88
C GLY A 156 -8.09 7.86 -14.42
N THR A 157 -7.32 7.88 -15.52
CA THR A 157 -6.83 9.13 -16.14
C THR A 157 -7.93 10.13 -16.51
N SER A 158 -9.09 9.67 -17.00
CA SER A 158 -10.24 10.56 -17.26
C SER A 158 -10.80 11.19 -15.99
N GLU A 159 -10.74 10.46 -14.87
CA GLU A 159 -11.17 10.96 -13.57
C GLU A 159 -10.12 11.93 -12.99
N VAL A 160 -8.82 11.69 -13.21
CA VAL A 160 -7.74 12.63 -12.86
C VAL A 160 -7.99 13.98 -13.55
N GLU A 161 -8.30 13.98 -14.85
CA GLU A 161 -8.66 15.20 -15.58
C GLU A 161 -9.90 15.88 -14.97
N HIS A 162 -10.93 15.10 -14.64
CA HIS A 162 -12.15 15.63 -14.05
C HIS A 162 -11.89 16.30 -12.71
N VAL A 163 -11.09 15.68 -11.83
CA VAL A 163 -10.70 16.26 -10.54
C VAL A 163 -9.87 17.51 -10.74
N LEU A 164 -8.88 17.51 -11.65
CA LEU A 164 -8.11 18.71 -11.95
C LEU A 164 -9.01 19.86 -12.46
N ALA A 165 -10.02 19.56 -13.27
CA ALA A 165 -10.93 20.57 -13.83
C ALA A 165 -11.97 21.10 -12.83
N THR A 166 -12.37 20.31 -11.82
CA THR A 166 -13.58 20.57 -11.03
C THR A 166 -13.41 20.49 -9.52
N GLN A 167 -12.37 19.81 -9.03
CA GLN A 167 -12.19 19.38 -7.65
C GLN A 167 -13.30 18.46 -7.11
N THR A 168 -14.00 17.78 -8.02
CA THR A 168 -15.07 16.85 -7.67
C THR A 168 -14.91 15.54 -8.43
N LEU A 169 -15.65 14.51 -8.03
CA LEU A 169 -15.72 13.25 -8.75
C LEU A 169 -17.12 12.63 -8.68
N SER A 170 -17.59 12.10 -9.81
CA SER A 170 -18.89 11.44 -9.92
C SER A 170 -18.77 9.97 -9.52
N LEU A 171 -19.28 9.60 -8.36
CA LEU A 171 -19.04 8.30 -7.74
C LEU A 171 -20.32 7.60 -7.31
N ARG A 172 -20.46 6.32 -7.69
CA ARG A 172 -21.54 5.48 -7.17
C ARG A 172 -21.31 5.18 -5.68
N PRO A 173 -22.37 5.10 -4.86
CA PRO A 173 -22.25 4.63 -3.49
C PRO A 173 -21.64 3.24 -3.41
N PHE A 174 -21.02 2.95 -2.27
CA PHE A 174 -20.40 1.67 -1.96
C PHE A 174 -21.29 0.84 -1.02
N ARG A 175 -20.96 -0.45 -0.93
CA ARG A 175 -21.37 -1.29 0.20
C ARG A 175 -20.32 -1.22 1.30
N THR A 176 -20.68 -1.55 2.53
CA THR A 176 -19.80 -1.52 3.70
C THR A 176 -19.36 -2.94 4.07
N MET A 177 -18.08 -3.13 4.35
CA MET A 177 -17.57 -4.40 4.86
C MET A 177 -16.78 -4.16 6.14
N ALA A 178 -17.08 -4.87 7.22
CA ALA A 178 -16.22 -4.91 8.40
C ALA A 178 -15.28 -6.12 8.34
N VAL A 179 -13.99 -5.89 8.50
CA VAL A 179 -13.00 -6.95 8.77
C VAL A 179 -12.59 -6.81 10.23
N ASN A 180 -13.16 -7.65 11.08
CA ASN A 180 -12.93 -7.68 12.53
C ASN A 180 -11.78 -8.63 12.85
N VAL A 181 -10.67 -8.10 13.36
CA VAL A 181 -9.49 -8.86 13.77
C VAL A 181 -9.25 -8.62 15.27
N ASP A 182 -9.57 -9.63 16.07
CA ASP A 182 -9.53 -9.54 17.53
C ASP A 182 -8.52 -10.51 18.15
N GLY A 183 -7.94 -10.12 19.29
CA GLY A 183 -6.91 -10.87 20.00
C GLY A 183 -5.52 -10.25 19.87
N GLU A 184 -4.52 -10.89 20.47
CA GLU A 184 -3.12 -10.47 20.41
C GLU A 184 -2.38 -11.18 19.27
N LEU A 185 -1.59 -10.45 18.50
CA LEU A 185 -0.77 -11.02 17.44
C LEU A 185 0.39 -11.84 18.04
N PRO A 186 0.61 -13.09 17.59
CA PRO A 186 1.75 -13.87 18.03
C PRO A 186 3.10 -13.24 17.63
N PRO A 187 4.19 -13.54 18.36
CA PRO A 187 5.52 -13.07 18.00
C PRO A 187 5.90 -13.40 16.55
N GLY A 188 6.42 -12.42 15.83
CA GLY A 188 6.81 -12.55 14.42
C GLY A 188 5.68 -12.33 13.42
N VAL A 189 4.44 -12.11 13.87
CA VAL A 189 3.30 -11.72 13.04
C VAL A 189 3.21 -10.20 12.97
N SER A 190 2.97 -9.68 11.76
CA SER A 190 2.90 -8.25 11.46
C SER A 190 1.60 -7.88 10.74
N ALA A 191 1.39 -6.58 10.52
CA ALA A 191 0.29 -6.07 9.70
C ALA A 191 0.24 -6.69 8.29
N LYS A 192 1.39 -7.00 7.70
CA LYS A 192 1.48 -7.65 6.39
C LYS A 192 0.89 -9.06 6.40
N ASP A 193 1.08 -9.79 7.48
CA ASP A 193 0.56 -11.15 7.64
C ASP A 193 -0.97 -11.13 7.84
N ILE A 194 -1.49 -10.15 8.59
CA ILE A 194 -2.94 -9.92 8.73
C ILE A 194 -3.59 -9.73 7.36
N ILE A 195 -3.09 -8.77 6.57
CA ILE A 195 -3.76 -8.42 5.31
C ILE A 195 -3.63 -9.52 4.25
N LEU A 196 -2.50 -10.24 4.21
CA LEU A 196 -2.39 -11.43 3.35
C LEU A 196 -3.36 -12.53 3.78
N ALA A 197 -3.55 -12.76 5.08
CA ALA A 197 -4.53 -13.73 5.58
C ALA A 197 -5.98 -13.30 5.26
N VAL A 198 -6.30 -12.01 5.36
CA VAL A 198 -7.59 -11.45 4.93
C VAL A 198 -7.82 -11.73 3.44
N ILE A 199 -6.87 -11.38 2.58
CA ILE A 199 -7.01 -11.55 1.12
C ILE A 199 -7.09 -13.04 0.75
N ALA A 200 -6.33 -13.91 1.42
CA ALA A 200 -6.45 -15.36 1.21
C ALA A 200 -7.82 -15.91 1.65
N LYS A 201 -8.43 -15.34 2.70
CA LYS A 201 -9.75 -15.74 3.20
C LYS A 201 -10.90 -15.31 2.29
N ILE A 202 -10.87 -14.08 1.79
CA ILE A 202 -11.98 -13.51 1.00
C ILE A 202 -11.74 -13.54 -0.52
N GLY A 203 -10.52 -13.88 -0.94
CA GLY A 203 -10.08 -13.87 -2.33
C GLY A 203 -9.86 -12.45 -2.88
N THR A 204 -9.31 -12.38 -4.09
CA THR A 204 -8.99 -11.10 -4.76
C THR A 204 -10.22 -10.31 -5.23
N GLY A 205 -11.42 -10.91 -5.15
CA GLY A 205 -12.69 -10.27 -5.47
C GLY A 205 -13.63 -10.10 -4.27
N GLY A 206 -13.23 -10.54 -3.07
CA GLY A 206 -14.11 -10.56 -1.90
C GLY A 206 -14.61 -9.18 -1.47
N GLY A 207 -13.77 -8.16 -1.64
CA GLY A 207 -14.09 -6.76 -1.35
C GLY A 207 -14.83 -6.02 -2.47
N GLN A 208 -15.16 -6.66 -3.60
CA GLN A 208 -15.68 -5.95 -4.77
C GLN A 208 -16.95 -5.14 -4.46
N GLY A 209 -16.89 -3.84 -4.78
CA GLY A 209 -17.96 -2.88 -4.53
C GLY A 209 -18.08 -2.42 -3.08
N HIS A 210 -17.16 -2.83 -2.20
CA HIS A 210 -17.13 -2.42 -0.80
C HIS A 210 -16.08 -1.35 -0.52
N VAL A 211 -16.35 -0.54 0.51
CA VAL A 211 -15.32 0.06 1.35
C VAL A 211 -15.16 -0.83 2.57
N ILE A 212 -13.93 -1.26 2.84
CA ILE A 212 -13.60 -2.09 4.00
C ILE A 212 -13.26 -1.20 5.19
N GLU A 213 -13.84 -1.47 6.34
CA GLU A 213 -13.40 -0.95 7.63
C GLU A 213 -12.67 -2.07 8.40
N TYR A 214 -11.40 -1.86 8.70
CA TYR A 214 -10.60 -2.78 9.51
C TYR A 214 -10.76 -2.41 10.98
N ARG A 215 -11.18 -3.37 11.79
CA ARG A 215 -11.65 -3.17 13.17
C ARG A 215 -11.08 -4.26 14.08
N GLY A 216 -11.20 -4.06 15.39
CA GLY A 216 -10.84 -5.03 16.41
C GLY A 216 -9.49 -4.74 17.06
N SER A 217 -9.28 -5.38 18.21
CA SER A 217 -8.15 -5.13 19.11
C SER A 217 -6.78 -5.30 18.45
N ALA A 218 -6.65 -6.23 17.50
CA ALA A 218 -5.41 -6.43 16.76
C ALA A 218 -5.12 -5.29 15.78
N ILE A 219 -6.14 -4.67 15.20
CA ILE A 219 -5.99 -3.52 14.30
C ILE A 219 -5.70 -2.24 15.10
N GLU A 220 -6.43 -2.03 16.19
CA GLU A 220 -6.26 -0.85 17.07
C GLU A 220 -4.85 -0.81 17.69
N SER A 221 -4.24 -1.97 17.98
CA SER A 221 -2.87 -2.05 18.53
C SER A 221 -1.74 -1.81 17.52
N LEU A 222 -2.03 -1.74 16.21
CA LEU A 222 -1.01 -1.47 15.19
C LEU A 222 -0.49 -0.04 15.24
N SER A 223 0.77 0.13 14.87
CA SER A 223 1.33 1.43 14.50
C SER A 223 0.60 2.03 13.28
N MET A 224 0.74 3.33 13.04
CA MET A 224 0.22 3.95 11.83
C MET A 224 0.78 3.34 10.55
N GLU A 225 2.05 2.93 10.55
CA GLU A 225 2.71 2.31 9.40
C GLU A 225 2.20 0.87 9.14
N GLY A 226 1.87 0.13 10.20
CA GLY A 226 1.11 -1.12 10.12
C GLY A 226 -0.30 -0.94 9.55
N ARG A 227 -1.05 0.08 10.02
CA ARG A 227 -2.38 0.40 9.46
C ARG A 227 -2.30 0.78 7.99
N MET A 228 -1.29 1.57 7.60
CA MET A 228 -1.03 1.90 6.20
C MET A 228 -0.74 0.64 5.36
N THR A 229 -0.01 -0.35 5.89
CA THR A 229 0.21 -1.64 5.22
C THR A 229 -1.11 -2.36 4.92
N ILE A 230 -2.03 -2.39 5.90
CA ILE A 230 -3.34 -3.04 5.74
C ILE A 230 -4.19 -2.32 4.68
N CYS A 231 -4.36 -1.01 4.83
CA CYS A 231 -5.18 -0.21 3.91
C CYS A 231 -4.59 -0.14 2.49
N ASN A 232 -3.26 -0.19 2.35
CA ASN A 232 -2.58 -0.25 1.05
C ASN A 232 -3.06 -1.45 0.23
N MET A 233 -3.22 -2.61 0.88
CA MET A 233 -3.53 -3.87 0.21
C MET A 233 -5.04 -4.19 0.13
N SER A 234 -5.92 -3.25 0.49
CA SER A 234 -7.37 -3.42 0.31
C SER A 234 -7.78 -3.62 -1.15
N ILE A 235 -7.03 -3.00 -2.08
CA ILE A 235 -7.29 -3.13 -3.51
C ILE A 235 -6.95 -4.53 -4.04
N GLU A 236 -6.01 -5.23 -3.41
CA GLU A 236 -5.71 -6.64 -3.72
C GLU A 236 -6.82 -7.61 -3.28
N ALA A 237 -7.68 -7.20 -2.33
CA ALA A 237 -8.95 -7.87 -2.03
C ALA A 237 -10.10 -7.44 -2.97
N GLY A 238 -9.84 -6.54 -3.93
CA GLY A 238 -10.85 -6.00 -4.84
C GLY A 238 -11.71 -4.89 -4.24
N ALA A 239 -11.38 -4.41 -3.03
CA ALA A 239 -12.11 -3.33 -2.40
C ALA A 239 -11.80 -1.98 -3.05
N ARG A 240 -12.76 -1.07 -2.95
CA ARG A 240 -12.59 0.30 -3.45
C ARG A 240 -11.65 1.13 -2.60
N ALA A 241 -11.74 0.94 -1.29
CA ALA A 241 -10.93 1.58 -0.27
C ALA A 241 -10.90 0.70 0.98
N GLY A 242 -9.94 0.95 1.86
CA GLY A 242 -9.86 0.34 3.18
C GLY A 242 -9.56 1.40 4.21
N MET A 243 -10.27 1.38 5.34
CA MET A 243 -10.22 2.43 6.35
C MET A 243 -9.99 1.86 7.75
N VAL A 244 -9.26 2.60 8.59
CA VAL A 244 -9.12 2.36 10.03
C VAL A 244 -9.62 3.60 10.76
N ALA A 245 -10.40 3.41 11.82
CA ALA A 245 -10.90 4.53 12.61
C ALA A 245 -9.74 5.32 13.25
N PRO A 246 -9.74 6.65 13.16
CA PRO A 246 -8.68 7.46 13.75
C PRO A 246 -8.78 7.46 15.27
N ASP A 247 -7.62 7.40 15.92
CA ASP A 247 -7.47 7.35 17.37
C ASP A 247 -6.19 8.10 17.81
N ASP A 248 -5.78 7.94 19.07
CA ASP A 248 -4.62 8.62 19.63
C ASP A 248 -3.32 8.29 18.87
N THR A 249 -3.14 7.04 18.40
CA THR A 249 -2.02 6.64 17.54
C THR A 249 -1.99 7.45 16.24
N THR A 250 -3.17 7.71 15.66
CA THR A 250 -3.32 8.53 14.45
C THR A 250 -3.00 10.00 14.74
N PHE A 251 -3.48 10.53 15.85
CA PHE A 251 -3.26 11.94 16.23
C PHE A 251 -1.80 12.20 16.59
N ASP A 252 -1.16 11.30 17.31
CA ASP A 252 0.26 11.44 17.66
C ASP A 252 1.16 11.36 16.43
N TYR A 253 0.80 10.54 15.44
CA TYR A 253 1.53 10.51 14.16
C TYR A 253 1.42 11.82 13.37
N LEU A 254 0.26 12.50 13.42
CA LEU A 254 0.03 13.74 12.67
C LEU A 254 0.56 14.99 13.36
N ARG A 255 0.66 14.97 14.70
CA ARG A 255 1.02 16.15 15.49
C ARG A 255 2.36 16.73 15.05
N GLY A 256 2.36 18.03 14.71
CA GLY A 256 3.56 18.75 14.32
C GLY A 256 4.05 18.48 12.90
N ARG A 257 3.31 17.72 12.09
CA ARG A 257 3.63 17.57 10.66
C ARG A 257 3.39 18.88 9.89
N PRO A 258 4.13 19.14 8.80
CA PRO A 258 4.10 20.44 8.12
C PRO A 258 2.71 20.91 7.66
N HIS A 259 1.83 19.98 7.26
CA HIS A 259 0.48 20.29 6.78
C HIS A 259 -0.63 19.93 7.77
N ALA A 260 -0.29 19.42 8.97
CA ALA A 260 -1.27 19.15 10.00
C ALA A 260 -1.75 20.47 10.65
N PRO A 261 -3.01 20.53 11.15
CA PRO A 261 -3.50 21.67 11.92
C PRO A 261 -2.59 21.96 13.14
N SER A 262 -2.62 23.19 13.64
CA SER A 262 -1.84 23.59 14.82
C SER A 262 -2.62 24.52 15.73
N GLY A 263 -2.22 24.62 17.01
CA GLY A 263 -2.89 25.48 17.99
C GLY A 263 -4.38 25.13 18.15
N ALA A 264 -5.25 26.14 18.14
CA ALA A 264 -6.70 25.93 18.30
C ALA A 264 -7.32 25.07 17.19
N ASP A 265 -6.78 25.14 15.96
CA ASP A 265 -7.26 24.32 14.85
C ASP A 265 -6.92 22.84 15.04
N TRP A 266 -5.82 22.53 15.74
CA TRP A 266 -5.48 21.16 16.15
C TRP A 266 -6.51 20.58 17.12
N ASP A 267 -6.86 21.34 18.16
CA ASP A 267 -7.83 20.89 19.16
C ASP A 267 -9.22 20.68 18.56
N ALA A 268 -9.62 21.57 17.64
CA ALA A 268 -10.86 21.43 16.87
C ALA A 268 -10.83 20.21 15.95
N ALA A 269 -9.72 20.01 15.23
CA ALA A 269 -9.54 18.87 14.33
C ALA A 269 -9.59 17.53 15.09
N VAL A 270 -8.85 17.40 16.20
CA VAL A 270 -8.89 16.18 17.04
C VAL A 270 -10.30 15.90 17.56
N THR A 271 -11.03 16.94 17.97
CA THR A 271 -12.43 16.79 18.40
C THR A 271 -13.32 16.25 17.28
N ALA A 272 -13.20 16.81 16.07
CA ALA A 272 -13.93 16.33 14.90
C ALA A 272 -13.53 14.90 14.51
N TRP A 273 -12.23 14.60 14.51
CA TRP A 273 -11.70 13.29 14.12
C TRP A 273 -12.16 12.18 15.05
N ARG A 274 -12.28 12.42 16.35
CA ARG A 274 -12.85 11.43 17.29
C ARG A 274 -14.30 11.08 16.97
N GLY A 275 -15.06 11.98 16.36
CA GLY A 275 -16.45 11.75 15.93
C GLY A 275 -16.59 10.84 14.69
N LEU A 276 -15.49 10.55 13.98
CA LEU A 276 -15.50 9.76 12.76
C LEU A 276 -15.67 8.26 13.01
N ARG A 277 -15.32 7.75 14.19
CA ARG A 277 -15.45 6.33 14.53
C ARG A 277 -16.89 5.88 14.26
N THR A 278 -17.05 4.69 13.68
CA THR A 278 -18.36 4.08 13.42
C THR A 278 -19.26 4.13 14.65
N ASP A 279 -20.51 4.57 14.46
CA ASP A 279 -21.50 4.68 15.53
C ASP A 279 -21.81 3.31 16.13
N GLU A 280 -22.10 3.28 17.43
CA GLU A 280 -22.61 2.07 18.07
C GLU A 280 -23.94 1.64 17.42
N GLY A 281 -24.03 0.36 17.03
CA GLY A 281 -25.21 -0.18 16.35
C GLY A 281 -25.27 0.11 14.83
N ALA A 282 -24.23 0.68 14.23
CA ALA A 282 -24.12 0.74 12.77
C ALA A 282 -23.97 -0.66 12.18
N GLU A 283 -24.75 -0.95 11.13
CA GLU A 283 -24.75 -2.24 10.43
C GLU A 283 -23.81 -2.19 9.22
N PHE A 284 -23.11 -3.30 8.96
CA PHE A 284 -22.30 -3.48 7.76
C PHE A 284 -22.99 -4.44 6.79
N ASP A 285 -22.88 -4.19 5.48
CA ASP A 285 -23.44 -5.10 4.46
C ASP A 285 -22.76 -6.48 4.48
N THR A 286 -21.51 -6.56 4.94
CA THR A 286 -20.76 -7.81 5.07
C THR A 286 -19.79 -7.73 6.25
N GLU A 287 -19.64 -8.84 6.98
CA GLU A 287 -18.68 -8.94 8.07
C GLU A 287 -17.78 -10.17 7.92
N VAL A 288 -16.48 -9.96 8.18
CA VAL A 288 -15.45 -10.99 8.14
C VAL A 288 -14.72 -10.97 9.47
N TYR A 289 -14.56 -12.14 10.08
CA TYR A 289 -13.92 -12.29 11.39
C TYR A 289 -12.62 -13.08 11.27
N ILE A 290 -11.56 -12.60 11.92
CA ILE A 290 -10.27 -13.27 12.03
C ILE A 290 -9.82 -13.24 13.49
N ASP A 291 -9.45 -14.39 14.02
CA ASP A 291 -8.79 -14.48 15.33
C ASP A 291 -7.29 -14.19 15.15
N ALA A 292 -6.81 -13.10 15.73
CA ALA A 292 -5.43 -12.67 15.66
C ALA A 292 -4.46 -13.71 16.23
N ALA A 293 -4.86 -14.43 17.28
CA ALA A 293 -4.02 -15.43 17.93
C ALA A 293 -3.78 -16.67 17.06
N SER A 294 -4.63 -16.88 16.05
CA SER A 294 -4.48 -17.97 15.06
C SER A 294 -3.51 -17.63 13.92
N LEU A 295 -3.09 -16.36 13.81
CA LEU A 295 -2.20 -15.92 12.74
C LEU A 295 -0.76 -16.37 12.98
N SER A 296 -0.04 -16.54 11.87
CA SER A 296 1.39 -16.82 11.85
C SER A 296 2.00 -16.12 10.63
N PRO A 297 3.34 -16.02 10.52
CA PRO A 297 3.96 -15.43 9.33
C PRO A 297 3.38 -16.03 8.05
N PHE A 298 3.04 -15.19 7.07
CA PHE A 298 2.26 -15.58 5.89
C PHE A 298 3.04 -15.36 4.60
N VAL A 299 2.75 -16.14 3.56
CA VAL A 299 3.44 -16.07 2.28
C VAL A 299 2.55 -16.46 1.12
N THR A 300 2.68 -15.77 -0.02
CA THR A 300 2.00 -16.20 -1.25
C THR A 300 2.75 -17.36 -1.90
N TRP A 301 2.05 -18.39 -2.36
CA TRP A 301 2.63 -19.50 -3.12
C TRP A 301 2.38 -19.36 -4.63
N GLY A 302 1.32 -18.63 -5.02
CA GLY A 302 0.89 -18.51 -6.42
C GLY A 302 1.24 -17.17 -7.07
N THR A 303 0.41 -16.74 -8.03
CA THR A 303 0.61 -15.56 -8.90
C THR A 303 -0.35 -14.40 -8.58
N ASN A 304 -1.08 -14.48 -7.47
CA ASN A 304 -1.84 -13.35 -6.95
C ASN A 304 -1.87 -13.37 -5.41
N PRO A 305 -2.23 -12.25 -4.75
CA PRO A 305 -2.22 -12.15 -3.29
C PRO A 305 -3.24 -13.04 -2.57
N GLY A 306 -4.29 -13.50 -3.26
CA GLY A 306 -5.25 -14.46 -2.71
C GLY A 306 -4.72 -15.89 -2.63
N GLN A 307 -3.64 -16.20 -3.36
CA GLN A 307 -2.96 -17.49 -3.31
C GLN A 307 -1.86 -17.48 -2.25
N GLY A 308 -2.28 -17.38 -0.98
CA GLY A 308 -1.37 -17.37 0.18
C GLY A 308 -1.71 -18.41 1.23
N VAL A 309 -0.69 -18.75 2.03
CA VAL A 309 -0.75 -19.72 3.12
C VAL A 309 0.16 -19.28 4.27
N PRO A 310 -0.04 -19.81 5.49
CA PRO A 310 0.97 -19.72 6.54
C PRO A 310 2.33 -20.22 6.03
N LEU A 311 3.41 -19.55 6.44
CA LEU A 311 4.78 -19.92 6.08
C LEU A 311 5.17 -21.33 6.56
N SER A 312 4.51 -21.81 7.61
CA SER A 312 4.68 -23.18 8.11
C SER A 312 4.02 -24.25 7.25
N ALA A 313 3.17 -23.88 6.29
CA ALA A 313 2.44 -24.80 5.44
C ALA A 313 3.26 -25.28 4.23
N SER A 314 2.60 -26.08 3.39
CA SER A 314 3.12 -26.53 2.10
C SER A 314 2.35 -25.90 0.95
N VAL A 315 2.98 -25.93 -0.24
CA VAL A 315 2.35 -25.60 -1.52
C VAL A 315 1.06 -26.44 -1.68
N PRO A 316 -0.11 -25.82 -1.87
CA PRO A 316 -1.37 -26.53 -2.01
C PRO A 316 -1.39 -27.49 -3.20
N ASP A 317 -2.18 -28.56 -3.06
CA ASP A 317 -2.43 -29.51 -4.14
C ASP A 317 -3.72 -29.15 -4.90
N PRO A 318 -3.66 -28.82 -6.20
CA PRO A 318 -4.84 -28.54 -7.00
C PRO A 318 -5.86 -29.69 -7.01
N GLU A 319 -5.44 -30.95 -6.82
CA GLU A 319 -6.35 -32.11 -6.77
C GLU A 319 -7.27 -32.10 -5.54
N LEU A 320 -6.88 -31.37 -4.48
CA LEU A 320 -7.66 -31.24 -3.25
C LEU A 320 -8.62 -30.03 -3.27
N MET A 321 -8.61 -29.22 -4.33
CA MET A 321 -9.48 -28.05 -4.46
C MET A 321 -10.88 -28.44 -4.92
N LEU A 322 -11.90 -27.85 -4.27
CA LEU A 322 -13.29 -28.21 -4.52
C LEU A 322 -13.87 -27.62 -5.81
N SER A 323 -13.38 -26.45 -6.24
CA SER A 323 -13.89 -25.77 -7.44
C SER A 323 -12.97 -25.98 -8.63
N ASP A 324 -13.56 -26.24 -9.81
CA ASP A 324 -12.81 -26.38 -11.05
C ASP A 324 -12.05 -25.10 -11.42
N ALA A 325 -12.63 -23.94 -11.09
CA ALA A 325 -11.99 -22.65 -11.32
C ALA A 325 -10.73 -22.47 -10.45
N ASP A 326 -10.81 -22.82 -9.16
CA ASP A 326 -9.67 -22.74 -8.25
C ASP A 326 -8.59 -23.74 -8.64
N ARG A 327 -8.98 -24.98 -8.99
CA ARG A 327 -8.04 -26.00 -9.49
C ARG A 327 -7.27 -25.51 -10.71
N GLN A 328 -7.96 -25.03 -11.74
CA GLN A 328 -7.31 -24.51 -12.96
C GLN A 328 -6.44 -23.28 -12.69
N SER A 329 -6.88 -22.41 -11.78
CA SER A 329 -6.11 -21.24 -11.34
C SER A 329 -4.83 -21.65 -10.62
N ALA A 330 -4.91 -22.65 -9.74
CA ALA A 330 -3.78 -23.21 -9.01
C ALA A 330 -2.80 -23.92 -9.94
N GLU A 331 -3.26 -24.78 -10.86
CA GLU A 331 -2.40 -25.46 -11.85
C GLU A 331 -1.58 -24.47 -12.68
N LYS A 332 -2.21 -23.39 -13.16
CA LYS A 332 -1.51 -22.34 -13.91
C LYS A 332 -0.50 -21.60 -13.03
N ALA A 333 -0.90 -21.24 -11.82
CA ALA A 333 -0.01 -20.55 -10.87
C ALA A 333 1.20 -21.42 -10.52
N LEU A 334 1.03 -22.70 -10.24
CA LEU A 334 2.12 -23.64 -9.94
C LEU A 334 3.04 -23.84 -11.14
N ALA A 335 2.50 -23.90 -12.36
CA ALA A 335 3.31 -23.98 -13.57
C ALA A 335 4.17 -22.73 -13.77
N TYR A 336 3.61 -21.53 -13.59
CA TYR A 336 4.36 -20.28 -13.67
C TYR A 336 5.41 -20.17 -12.56
N MET A 337 4.99 -20.45 -11.32
CA MET A 337 5.83 -20.38 -10.14
C MET A 337 6.84 -21.53 -10.05
N ASP A 338 6.73 -22.56 -10.90
CA ASP A 338 7.59 -23.74 -10.91
C ASP A 338 7.69 -24.38 -9.53
N LEU A 339 6.52 -24.71 -8.99
CA LEU A 339 6.34 -25.31 -7.67
C LEU A 339 5.62 -26.63 -7.79
N ARG A 340 6.07 -27.61 -6.99
CA ARG A 340 5.42 -28.91 -6.88
C ARG A 340 4.46 -28.91 -5.69
N PRO A 341 3.23 -29.44 -5.82
CA PRO A 341 2.34 -29.68 -4.69
C PRO A 341 3.03 -30.39 -3.52
N GLY A 342 2.70 -30.00 -2.29
CA GLY A 342 3.24 -30.59 -1.07
C GLY A 342 4.63 -30.12 -0.66
N THR A 343 5.37 -29.39 -1.52
CA THR A 343 6.64 -28.76 -1.16
C THR A 343 6.44 -27.84 0.05
N ALA A 344 7.20 -28.01 1.13
CA ALA A 344 7.10 -27.10 2.27
C ALA A 344 7.49 -25.68 1.83
N MET A 345 6.74 -24.65 2.26
CA MET A 345 7.05 -23.28 1.87
C MET A 345 8.48 -22.90 2.28
N ARG A 346 8.94 -23.37 3.43
CA ARG A 346 10.30 -23.18 3.94
C ARG A 346 11.42 -23.82 3.12
N ASP A 347 11.11 -24.73 2.20
CA ASP A 347 12.11 -25.40 1.36
C ASP A 347 12.30 -24.68 0.01
N ILE A 348 11.50 -23.65 -0.27
CA ILE A 348 11.56 -22.90 -1.53
C ILE A 348 12.77 -21.94 -1.52
N PRO A 349 13.76 -22.13 -2.40
CA PRO A 349 14.93 -21.27 -2.50
C PRO A 349 14.60 -19.97 -3.23
N VAL A 350 15.28 -18.88 -2.90
CA VAL A 350 15.15 -17.59 -3.59
C VAL A 350 16.46 -17.14 -4.21
N ASP A 351 16.37 -16.37 -5.29
CA ASP A 351 17.52 -15.72 -5.93
C ASP A 351 17.63 -14.24 -5.51
N THR A 352 16.48 -13.64 -5.17
CA THR A 352 16.39 -12.21 -4.86
C THR A 352 15.48 -11.97 -3.66
N VAL A 353 15.80 -10.94 -2.88
CA VAL A 353 14.94 -10.42 -1.82
C VAL A 353 14.77 -8.92 -2.04
N PHE A 354 13.52 -8.45 -2.05
CA PHE A 354 13.18 -7.05 -2.22
C PHE A 354 12.46 -6.53 -0.98
N VAL A 355 13.06 -5.53 -0.32
CA VAL A 355 12.47 -4.75 0.76
C VAL A 355 12.25 -3.33 0.26
N GLY A 356 11.00 -2.85 0.30
CA GLY A 356 10.61 -1.53 -0.17
C GLY A 356 9.18 -1.52 -0.70
N SER A 357 8.83 -0.46 -1.44
CA SER A 357 7.50 -0.10 -1.97
C SER A 357 6.64 0.80 -1.05
N CYS A 358 5.48 1.23 -1.54
CA CYS A 358 4.47 1.93 -0.74
C CYS A 358 3.87 1.06 0.38
N THR A 359 3.99 -0.26 0.29
CA THR A 359 3.47 -1.18 1.31
C THR A 359 4.40 -1.24 2.51
N ASN A 360 5.69 -1.51 2.29
CA ASN A 360 6.68 -1.72 3.35
C ASN A 360 8.05 -1.14 2.94
N GLY A 361 8.19 0.18 3.09
CA GLY A 361 9.42 0.93 2.80
C GLY A 361 9.61 2.10 3.77
N ARG A 362 8.90 2.08 4.90
CA ARG A 362 8.94 3.14 5.91
C ARG A 362 10.00 2.84 6.95
N ILE A 363 10.24 3.78 7.87
CA ILE A 363 11.35 3.64 8.81
C ILE A 363 11.16 2.45 9.76
N GLU A 364 9.93 2.11 10.17
CA GLU A 364 9.71 0.94 11.04
C GLU A 364 10.06 -0.37 10.31
N ASP A 365 9.70 -0.48 9.03
CA ASP A 365 9.99 -1.64 8.19
C ASP A 365 11.51 -1.85 8.10
N LEU A 366 12.25 -0.75 7.87
CA LEU A 366 13.71 -0.78 7.76
C LEU A 366 14.38 -1.17 9.09
N ARG A 367 13.86 -0.71 10.23
CA ARG A 367 14.36 -1.11 11.56
C ARG A 367 14.15 -2.60 11.81
N VAL A 368 12.98 -3.15 11.47
CA VAL A 368 12.70 -4.58 11.57
C VAL A 368 13.69 -5.39 10.74
N VAL A 369 13.96 -4.95 9.50
CA VAL A 369 14.95 -5.61 8.63
C VAL A 369 16.35 -5.51 9.22
N ALA A 370 16.74 -4.35 9.76
CA ALA A 370 18.06 -4.15 10.37
C ALA A 370 18.26 -5.05 11.59
N ASP A 371 17.25 -5.23 12.44
CA ASP A 371 17.33 -6.11 13.62
C ASP A 371 17.54 -7.57 13.23
N VAL A 372 16.95 -8.03 12.12
CA VAL A 372 17.18 -9.38 11.60
C VAL A 372 18.55 -9.50 10.93
N LEU A 373 19.01 -8.49 10.20
CA LEU A 373 20.30 -8.54 9.49
C LEU A 373 21.53 -8.26 10.37
N ARG A 374 21.34 -7.66 11.55
CA ARG A 374 22.44 -7.33 12.47
C ARG A 374 23.30 -8.56 12.76
N ASP A 375 24.60 -8.41 12.56
CA ASP A 375 25.64 -9.43 12.76
C ASP A 375 25.43 -10.73 11.96
N ARG A 376 24.68 -10.64 10.84
CA ARG A 376 24.44 -11.74 9.90
C ARG A 376 24.89 -11.34 8.50
N THR A 377 25.03 -12.34 7.64
CA THR A 377 25.39 -12.16 6.23
C THR A 377 24.32 -12.83 5.37
N ILE A 378 23.97 -12.18 4.26
CA ILE A 378 23.08 -12.73 3.25
C ILE A 378 23.69 -13.99 2.64
N ALA A 379 22.86 -14.98 2.34
CA ALA A 379 23.30 -16.26 1.78
C ALA A 379 23.99 -16.10 0.42
N ASP A 380 24.98 -16.95 0.16
CA ASP A 380 25.71 -16.97 -1.11
C ASP A 380 24.73 -17.13 -2.29
N GLY A 381 24.88 -16.26 -3.29
CA GLY A 381 24.04 -16.27 -4.50
C GLY A 381 22.69 -15.54 -4.35
N VAL A 382 22.31 -15.09 -3.15
CA VAL A 382 21.10 -14.29 -2.94
C VAL A 382 21.41 -12.80 -3.07
N ARG A 383 20.63 -12.11 -3.91
CA ARG A 383 20.69 -10.65 -4.05
C ARG A 383 19.62 -9.99 -3.21
N MET A 384 19.96 -9.06 -2.31
CA MET A 384 18.98 -8.30 -1.54
C MET A 384 18.99 -6.82 -1.91
N LEU A 385 17.83 -6.27 -2.27
CA LEU A 385 17.61 -4.84 -2.48
C LEU A 385 16.83 -4.27 -1.30
N ILE A 386 17.31 -3.16 -0.74
CA ILE A 386 16.59 -2.39 0.29
C ILE A 386 16.37 -0.97 -0.22
N VAL A 387 15.10 -0.64 -0.47
CA VAL A 387 14.64 0.59 -1.11
C VAL A 387 13.76 1.38 -0.15
N PRO A 388 14.20 2.54 0.35
CA PRO A 388 13.39 3.39 1.20
C PRO A 388 12.23 4.02 0.41
N GLY A 389 11.10 4.26 1.09
CA GLY A 389 9.89 4.81 0.47
C GLY A 389 9.98 6.30 0.13
N SER A 390 10.92 7.04 0.73
CA SER A 390 11.19 8.45 0.44
C SER A 390 12.63 8.83 0.76
N MET A 391 13.10 9.96 0.23
CA MET A 391 14.41 10.52 0.54
C MET A 391 14.54 10.91 2.02
N ARG A 392 13.45 11.34 2.65
CA ARG A 392 13.41 11.60 4.10
C ARG A 392 13.58 10.31 4.91
N VAL A 393 12.89 9.23 4.54
CA VAL A 393 13.07 7.91 5.19
C VAL A 393 14.51 7.41 5.02
N ARG A 394 15.07 7.59 3.81
CA ARG A 394 16.47 7.25 3.53
C ARG A 394 17.43 8.00 4.45
N ALA A 395 17.30 9.33 4.53
CA ALA A 395 18.14 10.16 5.39
C ALA A 395 18.01 9.79 6.87
N GLN A 396 16.78 9.47 7.32
CA GLN A 396 16.55 8.99 8.68
C GLN A 396 17.25 7.65 8.93
N ALA A 397 17.11 6.68 8.03
CA ALA A 397 17.77 5.38 8.15
C ALA A 397 19.30 5.50 8.21
N GLU A 398 19.89 6.42 7.43
CA GLU A 398 21.32 6.72 7.47
C GLU A 398 21.75 7.39 8.79
N SER A 399 20.93 8.30 9.32
CA SER A 399 21.18 8.94 10.61
C SER A 399 21.15 7.94 11.78
N GLU A 400 20.31 6.91 11.66
CA GLU A 400 20.19 5.80 12.61
C GLU A 400 21.23 4.71 12.38
N GLY A 401 22.02 4.78 11.30
CA GLY A 401 23.05 3.81 10.94
C GLY A 401 22.52 2.48 10.40
N LEU A 402 21.25 2.42 9.99
CA LEU A 402 20.62 1.21 9.46
C LEU A 402 21.23 0.81 8.11
N ASP A 403 21.58 1.79 7.28
CA ASP A 403 22.28 1.62 6.00
C ASP A 403 23.58 0.81 6.15
N ARG A 404 24.34 1.06 7.23
CA ARG A 404 25.60 0.35 7.51
C ARG A 404 25.34 -1.11 7.87
N ILE A 405 24.27 -1.39 8.62
CA ILE A 405 23.87 -2.77 8.94
C ILE A 405 23.51 -3.51 7.65
N PHE A 406 22.74 -2.88 6.77
CA PHE A 406 22.35 -3.45 5.48
C PHE A 406 23.56 -3.77 4.60
N MET A 407 24.46 -2.80 4.43
CA MET A 407 25.66 -2.97 3.62
C MET A 407 26.62 -4.01 4.23
N ALA A 408 26.76 -4.05 5.56
CA ALA A 408 27.59 -5.04 6.25
C ALA A 408 27.06 -6.48 6.07
N ALA A 409 25.74 -6.65 6.01
CA ALA A 409 25.11 -7.94 5.70
C ALA A 409 25.23 -8.34 4.21
N GLY A 410 25.63 -7.41 3.34
CA GLY A 410 25.77 -7.62 1.89
C GLY A 410 24.59 -7.12 1.05
N ALA A 411 23.64 -6.38 1.64
CA ALA A 411 22.48 -5.87 0.92
C ALA A 411 22.83 -4.62 0.08
N GLU A 412 22.10 -4.45 -1.01
CA GLU A 412 22.15 -3.25 -1.85
C GLU A 412 21.27 -2.17 -1.21
N TRP A 413 21.90 -1.18 -0.55
CA TRP A 413 21.21 0.02 -0.07
C TRP A 413 20.96 0.98 -1.25
N ARG A 414 19.68 1.27 -1.53
CA ARG A 414 19.23 1.97 -2.74
C ARG A 414 18.72 3.39 -2.48
N GLN A 415 18.50 4.15 -3.55
CA GLN A 415 17.77 5.43 -3.50
C GLN A 415 16.25 5.20 -3.43
N ALA A 416 15.50 6.23 -3.03
CA ALA A 416 14.05 6.10 -2.85
C ALA A 416 13.27 6.01 -4.18
N GLY A 417 12.28 5.13 -4.22
CA GLY A 417 11.38 4.98 -5.38
C GLY A 417 10.57 3.69 -5.35
N CYS A 418 9.63 3.53 -6.28
CA CYS A 418 8.78 2.33 -6.37
C CYS A 418 9.57 1.05 -6.67
N SER A 419 10.67 1.16 -7.44
CA SER A 419 11.58 0.03 -7.73
C SER A 419 10.85 -1.20 -8.30
N MET A 420 11.25 -2.40 -7.86
CA MET A 420 10.67 -3.67 -8.28
C MET A 420 9.18 -3.81 -7.97
N CYS A 421 8.55 -2.92 -7.19
CA CYS A 421 7.11 -3.00 -6.91
C CYS A 421 6.26 -2.93 -8.20
N LEU A 422 6.71 -2.15 -9.18
CA LEU A 422 6.09 -2.05 -10.50
C LEU A 422 7.03 -2.49 -11.63
N GLY A 423 8.35 -2.52 -11.40
CA GLY A 423 9.33 -2.97 -12.39
C GLY A 423 9.43 -2.04 -13.61
N MET A 424 9.01 -0.78 -13.48
CA MET A 424 9.13 0.25 -14.53
C MET A 424 10.52 0.90 -14.59
N ASN A 425 11.32 0.73 -13.55
CA ASN A 425 12.70 1.19 -13.52
C ASN A 425 13.66 0.00 -13.78
N PRO A 426 14.99 0.22 -13.75
CA PRO A 426 15.96 -0.85 -14.01
C PRO A 426 15.95 -2.02 -13.02
N ASP A 427 15.26 -1.89 -11.87
CA ASP A 427 15.17 -2.97 -10.88
C ASP A 427 14.14 -4.00 -11.35
N GLN A 428 14.62 -5.10 -11.95
CA GLN A 428 13.78 -6.19 -12.47
C GLN A 428 14.39 -7.57 -12.22
N LEU A 429 13.52 -8.57 -12.11
CA LEU A 429 13.86 -9.99 -12.11
C LEU A 429 14.12 -10.46 -13.55
N ALA A 430 15.15 -11.30 -13.70
CA ALA A 430 15.36 -12.07 -14.91
C ALA A 430 14.39 -13.28 -14.97
N PRO A 431 14.10 -13.82 -16.17
CA PRO A 431 13.26 -15.00 -16.31
C PRO A 431 13.75 -16.17 -15.45
N GLY A 432 12.84 -16.76 -14.67
CA GLY A 432 13.12 -17.88 -13.78
C GLY A 432 13.61 -17.49 -12.38
N GLN A 433 14.10 -16.25 -12.17
CA GLN A 433 14.49 -15.79 -10.84
C GLN A 433 13.28 -15.73 -9.90
N ARG A 434 13.52 -16.14 -8.65
CA ARG A 434 12.52 -16.12 -7.58
C ARG A 434 12.84 -15.05 -6.54
N CYS A 435 11.84 -14.24 -6.23
CA CYS A 435 11.92 -13.16 -5.25
C CYS A 435 11.04 -13.42 -4.03
N ALA A 436 11.57 -13.16 -2.83
CA ALA A 436 10.75 -12.82 -1.67
C ALA A 436 10.63 -11.29 -1.59
N SER A 437 9.43 -10.76 -1.68
CA SER A 437 9.17 -9.33 -1.86
C SER A 437 8.24 -8.79 -0.78
N THR A 438 8.56 -7.61 -0.24
CA THR A 438 7.67 -6.88 0.66
C THR A 438 6.65 -6.00 -0.09
N SER A 439 6.57 -6.10 -1.43
CA SER A 439 5.53 -5.45 -2.23
C SER A 439 4.12 -6.03 -1.95
N ASN A 440 3.12 -5.51 -2.66
CA ASN A 440 1.72 -5.91 -2.56
C ASN A 440 1.22 -6.77 -3.73
N ARG A 441 1.96 -6.86 -4.84
CA ARG A 441 1.55 -7.60 -6.04
C ARG A 441 2.61 -8.57 -6.55
N ASN A 442 2.18 -9.79 -6.84
CA ASN A 442 2.96 -10.88 -7.42
C ASN A 442 2.36 -11.42 -8.73
N PHE A 443 1.56 -10.60 -9.44
CA PHE A 443 1.05 -10.95 -10.76
C PHE A 443 2.18 -11.29 -11.74
N GLU A 444 1.89 -12.16 -12.70
CA GLU A 444 2.85 -12.59 -13.71
C GLU A 444 3.46 -11.38 -14.44
N GLY A 445 4.79 -11.35 -14.54
CA GLY A 445 5.53 -10.25 -15.17
C GLY A 445 5.65 -8.96 -14.35
N ARG A 446 5.03 -8.86 -13.16
CA ARG A 446 4.97 -7.61 -12.38
C ARG A 446 6.33 -7.03 -12.00
N GLN A 447 7.26 -7.86 -11.54
CA GLN A 447 8.61 -7.43 -11.15
C GLN A 447 9.65 -7.74 -12.25
N GLY A 448 9.21 -8.04 -13.47
CA GLY A 448 10.06 -8.52 -14.56
C GLY A 448 9.45 -9.74 -15.25
N LYS A 449 9.58 -9.80 -16.58
CA LYS A 449 8.97 -10.86 -17.40
C LYS A 449 9.53 -12.23 -17.01
N GLY A 450 8.64 -13.14 -16.56
CA GLY A 450 9.01 -14.49 -16.15
C GLY A 450 9.67 -14.59 -14.77
N GLY A 451 9.71 -13.49 -14.00
CA GLY A 451 10.12 -13.51 -12.59
C GLY A 451 9.02 -14.07 -11.69
N ARG A 452 9.39 -14.79 -10.64
CA ARG A 452 8.49 -15.51 -9.72
C ARG A 452 8.52 -14.83 -8.35
N THR A 453 7.38 -14.34 -7.85
CA THR A 453 7.38 -13.48 -6.65
C THR A 453 6.53 -14.07 -5.52
N HIS A 454 7.09 -14.07 -4.32
CA HIS A 454 6.43 -14.42 -3.07
C HIS A 454 6.27 -13.16 -2.22
N LEU A 455 5.05 -12.78 -1.89
CA LEU A 455 4.77 -11.66 -1.00
C LEU A 455 4.95 -12.09 0.45
N VAL A 456 5.75 -11.34 1.19
CA VAL A 456 6.09 -11.63 2.59
C VAL A 456 6.17 -10.33 3.41
N SER A 457 6.23 -10.47 4.74
CA SER A 457 6.53 -9.37 5.66
C SER A 457 8.03 -9.00 5.65
N PRO A 458 8.42 -7.79 6.11
CA PRO A 458 9.82 -7.37 6.16
C PRO A 458 10.71 -8.32 6.98
N ALA A 459 10.21 -8.82 8.11
CA ALA A 459 10.93 -9.77 8.95
C ALA A 459 11.20 -11.11 8.23
N VAL A 460 10.19 -11.62 7.50
CA VAL A 460 10.32 -12.84 6.68
C VAL A 460 11.26 -12.60 5.50
N ALA A 461 11.18 -11.44 4.83
CA ALA A 461 12.11 -11.09 3.76
C ALA A 461 13.57 -11.09 4.23
N ALA A 462 13.86 -10.43 5.36
CA ALA A 462 15.21 -10.36 5.92
C ALA A 462 15.73 -11.75 6.33
N ALA A 463 14.90 -12.56 7.00
CA ALA A 463 15.29 -13.92 7.40
C ALA A 463 15.50 -14.84 6.19
N THR A 464 14.66 -14.70 5.17
CA THR A 464 14.81 -15.38 3.88
C THR A 464 16.14 -15.03 3.21
N ALA A 465 16.55 -13.76 3.24
CA ALA A 465 17.82 -13.33 2.65
C ALA A 465 19.03 -13.99 3.33
N VAL A 466 18.98 -14.14 4.66
CA VAL A 466 20.05 -14.80 5.43
C VAL A 466 20.07 -16.31 5.19
N ARG A 467 18.90 -16.96 5.09
CA ARG A 467 18.82 -18.43 4.96
C ARG A 467 18.98 -18.92 3.52
N GLY A 468 18.57 -18.13 2.52
CA GLY A 468 18.52 -18.51 1.10
C GLY A 468 17.26 -19.27 0.67
N THR A 469 16.39 -19.63 1.61
CA THR A 469 15.04 -20.16 1.37
C THR A 469 14.04 -19.40 2.23
N LEU A 470 12.74 -19.47 1.88
CA LEU A 470 11.70 -18.77 2.63
C LEU A 470 11.79 -19.10 4.13
N ALA A 471 11.85 -18.08 4.97
CA ALA A 471 12.07 -18.24 6.41
C ALA A 471 11.55 -17.06 7.23
N SER A 472 11.19 -17.36 8.46
CA SER A 472 10.93 -16.39 9.53
C SER A 472 12.19 -16.18 10.37
N PRO A 473 12.27 -15.10 11.18
CA PRO A 473 13.38 -14.93 12.12
C PRO A 473 13.57 -16.10 13.09
N ALA A 474 12.50 -16.83 13.43
CA ALA A 474 12.55 -18.01 14.30
C ALA A 474 13.28 -19.21 13.66
N ASP A 475 13.44 -19.22 12.34
CA ASP A 475 14.16 -20.27 11.60
C ASP A 475 15.68 -20.00 11.53
N LEU A 476 16.14 -18.83 11.98
CA LEU A 476 17.56 -18.49 12.02
C LEU A 476 18.19 -19.03 13.32
N THR A 477 19.35 -19.70 13.20
CA THR A 477 20.14 -20.05 14.39
C THR A 477 20.67 -18.77 15.06
N ALA A 478 20.81 -18.80 16.39
CA ALA A 478 21.43 -17.69 17.11
C ALA A 478 22.85 -17.46 16.53
N ALA A 479 23.16 -16.22 16.16
CA ALA A 479 24.46 -15.88 15.62
C ALA A 479 25.54 -16.34 16.62
N THR A 480 26.42 -17.24 16.20
CA THR A 480 27.58 -17.61 17.00
C THR A 480 28.49 -16.40 17.00
N SER A 481 28.63 -15.73 18.14
CA SER A 481 29.61 -14.67 18.35
C SER A 481 30.99 -15.19 17.93
N ARG A 482 31.54 -14.65 16.85
CA ARG A 482 32.94 -14.88 16.48
C ARG A 482 33.81 -13.78 17.03
#